data_AF-A0A4P6PK26-F1
#
_entry.id   AF-A0A4P6PK26-F1
#
_cell.length_a   1.000
_cell.length_b   1.000
_cell.length_c   1.000
_cell.angle_alpha   90.00
_cell.angle_beta   90.00
_cell.angle_gamma   90.00
#
_symmetry.space_group_name_H-M   'P 1'
#
loop_
_entity.id
_entity.type
_entity.pdbx_description
1 polymer ?
#
loop_
_entity_poly.entity_id
_entity_poly.type
_entity_poly.pdbx_seq_one_letter_code
_entity_poly.pdbx_strand_id
1 'polypeptide(L)'
;MRSHFDPMKKIVGTIRRYQPLILNGFKTRKAYSSGAVEGLNRKVNLVTRKAFGFRSYEVLEIALFHTMGELPEPELTHRFC
;
A
#
# COMPACT_ATOMS: atom_id res chain seq x y z
N MET A 1 5.34 -2.14 31.13
CA MET A 1 3.90 -1.88 30.88
C MET A 1 3.10 -2.72 31.85
N ARG A 2 2.07 -2.17 32.52
CA ARG A 2 1.31 -2.86 33.57
C ARG A 2 0.18 -3.78 33.05
N SER A 3 -0.23 -3.64 31.79
CA SER A 3 -1.23 -4.53 31.18
C SER A 3 -0.66 -5.94 31.01
N HIS A 4 -1.46 -6.99 31.20
CA HIS A 4 -1.09 -8.38 30.89
C HIS A 4 -1.42 -8.80 29.45
N PHE A 5 -2.03 -7.92 28.64
CA PHE A 5 -2.44 -8.24 27.27
C PHE A 5 -1.33 -7.92 26.27
N ASP A 6 -0.62 -8.95 25.83
CA ASP A 6 0.55 -8.81 24.95
C ASP A 6 0.30 -8.10 23.62
N PRO A 7 -0.85 -8.28 22.93
CA PRO A 7 -1.13 -7.52 21.71
C PRO A 7 -1.14 -6.00 21.96
N MET A 8 -1.72 -5.55 23.08
CA MET A 8 -1.73 -4.12 23.42
C MET A 8 -0.34 -3.62 23.83
N LYS A 9 0.48 -4.47 24.45
CA LYS A 9 1.90 -4.13 24.69
C LYS A 9 2.65 -3.85 23.39
N LYS A 10 2.44 -4.65 22.36
CA LYS A 10 3.07 -4.45 21.04
C LYS A 10 2.61 -3.15 20.38
N ILE A 11 1.31 -2.86 20.41
CA ILE A 11 0.75 -1.62 19.85
C ILE A 11 1.35 -0.40 20.56
N VAL A 12 1.30 -0.36 21.89
CA VAL A 12 1.83 0.77 22.67
C VAL A 12 3.34 0.90 22.49
N GLY A 13 4.07 -0.21 22.44
CA GLY A 13 5.51 -0.23 22.14
C GLY A 13 5.82 0.39 20.78
N THR A 14 5.01 0.09 19.76
CA THR A 14 5.14 0.66 18.41
C THR A 14 4.86 2.16 18.41
N ILE A 15 3.78 2.60 19.05
CA ILE A 15 3.44 4.03 19.17
C ILE A 15 4.55 4.80 19.89
N ARG A 16 5.06 4.28 21.00
CA ARG A 16 6.15 4.92 21.76
C ARG A 16 7.43 5.03 20.93
N ARG A 17 7.79 3.97 20.19
CA ARG A 17 8.96 3.94 19.30
C ARG A 17 8.88 5.00 18.21
N TYR A 18 7.70 5.18 17.60
CA TYR A 18 7.50 6.09 16.48
C TYR A 18 6.86 7.43 16.87
N GLN A 19 6.72 7.71 18.17
CA GLN A 19 6.11 8.93 18.69
C GLN A 19 6.70 10.22 18.07
N PRO A 20 8.03 10.36 17.88
CA PRO A 20 8.57 11.57 17.24
C PRO A 20 8.05 11.79 15.82
N LEU A 21 7.94 10.73 15.01
CA LEU A 21 7.43 10.80 13.64
C LEU A 21 5.94 11.12 13.60
N ILE A 22 5.16 10.51 14.50
CA ILE A 22 3.72 10.78 14.63
C ILE A 22 3.51 12.27 14.96
N LEU A 23 4.26 12.80 15.94
CA LEU A 23 4.18 14.21 16.34
C LEU A 23 4.64 15.17 15.24
N ASN A 24 5.61 14.77 14.41
CA ASN A 24 6.02 15.57 13.25
C ASN A 24 4.87 15.76 12.24
N GLY A 25 4.02 14.75 12.04
CA GLY A 25 2.82 14.87 11.20
C GLY A 25 1.84 15.93 11.70
N PHE A 26 1.66 16.04 13.02
CA PHE A 26 0.84 17.09 13.62
C PHE A 26 1.49 18.47 13.52
N LYS A 27 2.79 18.58 13.80
CA LYS A 27 3.56 19.83 13.69
C LYS A 27 3.52 20.41 12.27
N THR A 28 3.61 19.54 11.27
CA THR A 28 3.51 19.91 9.84
C THR A 28 2.07 20.07 9.35
N ARG A 29 1.07 19.96 10.23
CA ARG A 29 -0.36 20.07 9.91
C ARG A 29 -0.81 19.15 8.77
N LYS A 30 -0.27 17.92 8.71
CA LYS A 30 -0.52 16.98 7.61
C LYS A 30 -0.24 17.59 6.23
N ALA A 31 0.91 18.24 6.08
CA ALA A 31 1.35 18.85 4.82
C ALA A 31 1.28 17.90 3.60
N TYR A 32 1.32 16.58 3.84
CA TYR A 32 1.14 15.55 2.83
C TYR A 32 -0.14 14.75 3.07
N SER A 33 -0.85 14.44 1.99
CA SER A 33 -2.01 13.55 2.03
C SER A 33 -1.57 12.09 1.99
N SER A 34 -1.91 11.33 3.03
CA SER A 34 -1.75 9.87 3.03
C SER A 34 -2.69 9.18 2.03
N GLY A 35 -3.73 9.86 1.55
CA GLY A 35 -4.74 9.26 0.66
C GLY A 35 -4.17 8.83 -0.69
N ALA A 36 -3.23 9.59 -1.24
CA ALA A 36 -2.56 9.21 -2.50
C ALA A 36 -1.74 7.92 -2.31
N VAL A 37 -0.99 7.83 -1.20
CA VAL A 37 -0.19 6.64 -0.87
C VAL A 37 -1.09 5.43 -0.63
N GLU A 38 -2.20 5.60 0.09
CA GLU A 38 -3.16 4.53 0.35
C GLU A 38 -3.85 4.04 -0.95
N GLY A 39 -4.22 4.98 -1.83
CA GLY A 39 -4.77 4.67 -3.15
C GLY A 39 -3.80 3.85 -4.00
N LEU A 40 -2.52 4.27 -4.05
CA LEU A 40 -1.47 3.52 -4.75
C LEU A 40 -1.25 2.14 -4.15
N ASN A 41 -1.21 2.02 -2.82
CA ASN A 41 -1.10 0.72 -2.14
C ASN A 41 -2.27 -0.22 -2.50
N ARG A 42 -3.49 0.31 -2.62
CA ARG A 42 -4.65 -0.48 -3.04
C ARG A 42 -4.56 -0.91 -4.51
N LYS A 43 -4.06 -0.04 -5.39
CA LYS A 43 -3.81 -0.35 -6.81
C LYS A 43 -2.79 -1.48 -6.94
N VAL A 44 -1.64 -1.39 -6.24
CA VAL A 44 -0.62 -2.44 -6.21
C VAL A 44 -1.20 -3.77 -5.73
N ASN A 45 -1.93 -3.78 -4.60
CA ASN A 45 -2.55 -5.00 -4.10
C ASN A 45 -3.53 -5.65 -5.10
N LEU A 46 -4.29 -4.85 -5.83
CA LEU A 46 -5.21 -5.35 -6.87
C LEU A 46 -4.45 -5.96 -8.05
N VAL A 47 -3.39 -5.28 -8.52
CA VAL A 47 -2.54 -5.77 -9.62
C VAL A 47 -1.87 -7.08 -9.23
N THR A 48 -1.31 -7.17 -8.02
CA THR A 48 -0.68 -8.40 -7.53
C THR A 48 -1.65 -9.57 -7.48
N ARG A 49 -2.90 -9.33 -7.06
CA ARG A 49 -3.94 -10.37 -7.05
C ARG A 49 -4.35 -10.82 -8.46
N LYS A 50 -4.43 -9.90 -9.42
CA LYS A 50 -4.70 -10.24 -10.83
C LYS A 50 -3.53 -11.03 -11.45
N ALA A 51 -2.29 -10.61 -11.18
CA ALA A 51 -1.08 -11.26 -11.68
C ALA A 51 -0.82 -12.65 -11.05
N PHE A 52 -1.38 -12.91 -9.85
CA PHE A 52 -1.22 -14.20 -9.15
C PHE A 52 -1.62 -15.41 -10.02
N GLY A 53 -2.61 -15.25 -10.90
CA GLY A 53 -3.02 -16.29 -11.84
C GLY A 53 -1.91 -16.77 -12.79
N PHE A 54 -0.92 -15.92 -13.06
CA PHE A 54 0.18 -16.20 -13.99
C PHE A 54 1.44 -16.77 -13.33
N ARG A 55 1.51 -16.79 -11.99
CA ARG A 55 2.55 -17.43 -11.17
C ARG A 55 4.02 -17.10 -11.53
N SER A 56 4.26 -15.98 -12.23
CA SER A 56 5.61 -15.47 -12.54
C SER A 56 5.80 -14.07 -11.97
N TYR A 57 6.98 -13.81 -11.42
CA TYR A 57 7.35 -12.48 -10.92
C TYR A 57 7.48 -11.47 -12.06
N GLU A 58 8.01 -11.89 -13.21
CA GLU A 58 8.17 -11.03 -14.40
C GLU A 58 6.81 -10.49 -14.87
N VAL A 59 5.76 -11.33 -14.83
CA VAL A 59 4.40 -10.91 -15.19
C VAL A 59 3.84 -9.91 -14.18
N LEU A 60 4.12 -10.08 -12.89
CA LEU A 60 3.75 -9.11 -11.87
C LEU A 60 4.45 -7.75 -12.10
N GLU A 61 5.74 -7.77 -12.41
CA GLU A 61 6.53 -6.57 -12.68
C GLU A 61 5.98 -5.81 -13.90
N ILE A 62 5.76 -6.50 -15.02
CA ILE A 62 5.16 -5.90 -16.23
C ILE A 62 3.78 -5.33 -15.93
N ALA A 63 2.92 -6.10 -15.24
CA ALA A 63 1.59 -5.62 -14.88
C ALA A 63 1.65 -4.37 -13.99
N LEU A 64 2.58 -4.31 -13.03
CA LEU A 64 2.78 -3.12 -12.20
C LEU A 64 3.25 -1.93 -13.04
N PHE A 65 4.19 -2.10 -13.96
CA PHE A 65 4.62 -1.00 -14.84
C PHE A 65 3.48 -0.47 -15.70
N HIS A 66 2.70 -1.35 -16.34
CA HIS A 66 1.57 -0.91 -17.16
C HIS A 66 0.50 -0.20 -16.32
N THR A 67 0.09 -0.78 -15.20
CA THR A 67 -1.00 -0.23 -14.40
C THR A 67 -0.59 1.05 -13.66
N MET A 68 0.64 1.15 -13.17
CA MET A 68 1.12 2.30 -12.40
C MET A 68 1.64 3.43 -13.30
N GLY A 69 2.21 3.10 -14.45
CA GLY A 69 2.72 4.04 -15.44
C GLY A 69 1.69 4.49 -16.49
N GLU A 70 0.47 3.97 -16.43
CA GLU A 70 -0.60 4.22 -17.43
C GLU A 70 -0.10 4.00 -18.87
N LEU A 71 0.69 2.94 -19.05
CA LEU A 71 1.25 2.59 -20.36
C LEU A 71 0.16 2.05 -21.27
N PRO A 72 0.29 2.23 -22.60
CA PRO A 72 -0.67 1.69 -23.55
C PRO A 72 -0.82 0.18 -23.39
N GLU A 73 -2.06 -0.27 -23.37
CA GLU A 73 -2.43 -1.68 -23.42
C GLU A 73 -2.89 -2.03 -24.84
N PRO A 74 -2.71 -3.28 -25.30
CA PRO A 74 -3.24 -3.70 -26.60
C PRO A 74 -4.77 -3.60 -26.62
N GLU A 75 -5.34 -3.35 -27.80
CA GLU A 75 -6.81 -3.38 -27.94
C GLU A 75 -7.32 -4.81 -27.69
N LEU A 76 -8.13 -4.97 -26.65
CA LEU A 76 -8.76 -6.23 -26.30
C LEU A 76 -10.19 -6.29 -26.86
N THR A 77 -10.54 -7.43 -27.47
CA THR A 77 -11.90 -7.70 -27.96
C THR A 77 -12.93 -7.85 -26.84
N HIS A 78 -12.51 -8.15 -25.61
CA HIS A 78 -13.39 -8.27 -24.44
C HIS A 78 -12.86 -7.41 -23.29
N ARG A 79 -13.75 -6.61 -22.67
CA ARG A 79 -13.52 -5.98 -21.36
C ARG A 79 -14.38 -6.65 -20.30
N PHE A 80 -13.80 -6.96 -19.15
CA PHE A 80 -14.59 -7.39 -17.99
C PHE A 80 -15.26 -6.15 -17.39
N CYS A 81 -16.57 -6.03 -17.61
CA CYS A 81 -17.43 -5.00 -17.02
C CYS A 81 -17.80 -5.34 -15.58
#